data_AF-A0A359CIQ9-F1
#
_entry.id   AF-A0A359CIQ9-F1
#
_cell.length_a   1.000
_cell.length_b   1.000
_cell.length_c   1.000
_cell.angle_alpha   90.00
_cell.angle_beta   90.00
_cell.angle_gamma   90.00
#
_symmetry.space_group_name_H-M   'P 1'
#
loop_
_entity.id
_entity.type
_entity.pdbx_description
1 polymer ?
#
loop_
_entity_poly.entity_id
_entity_poly.type
_entity_poly.pdbx_seq_one_letter_code
_entity_poly.pdbx_strand_id
1 'polypeptide(L)'
;IRYRDKTYTHRLKLSEYLKDKRPDTWHQVRIPLKDFGVEDLNDANIHTLAAVAFYPGAKDGKQHTVYLDDVELLPAAQTAATALKAPLLKGVKAYERHIDVSWTPQTSGRIKYYRIYRSQDGKTYEAVGIRRPWMNRFTDFVGETGYKAWYKVTAVDDALNESPASQAMEATTYAMTDEQLLDMVQEAHFRYYWEGAEPVSG
;
A
#
# COMPACT_ATOMS: atom_id res chain seq x y z
N ILE A 1 9.25 -12.98 -17.51
CA ILE A 1 9.76 -13.10 -16.12
C ILE A 1 11.17 -13.67 -16.18
N ARG A 2 12.10 -13.15 -15.38
CA ARG A 2 13.45 -13.71 -15.20
C ARG A 2 13.44 -14.68 -14.03
N TYR A 3 14.01 -15.87 -14.21
CA TYR A 3 14.20 -16.84 -13.14
C TYR A 3 15.51 -16.60 -12.37
N ARG A 4 15.66 -17.19 -11.18
CA ARG A 4 16.88 -17.08 -10.36
C ARG A 4 18.14 -17.61 -11.05
N ASP A 5 17.99 -18.63 -11.90
CA ASP A 5 19.08 -19.19 -12.72
C ASP A 5 19.45 -18.30 -13.93
N LYS A 6 18.85 -17.11 -14.03
CA LYS A 6 19.03 -16.11 -15.09
C LYS A 6 18.43 -16.51 -16.45
N THR A 7 17.68 -17.61 -16.54
CA THR A 7 16.85 -17.89 -17.69
C THR A 7 15.61 -17.00 -17.70
N TYR A 8 14.89 -16.97 -18.83
CA TYR A 8 13.71 -16.12 -19.01
C TYR A 8 12.56 -16.93 -19.56
N THR A 9 11.35 -16.59 -19.11
CA THR A 9 10.13 -16.96 -19.82
C THR A 9 10.12 -16.33 -21.21
N HIS A 10 9.24 -16.80 -22.09
CA HIS A 10 8.99 -16.10 -23.34
C HIS A 10 8.43 -14.69 -23.10
N ARG A 11 8.55 -13.83 -24.11
CA ARG A 11 8.21 -12.40 -24.04
C ARG A 11 6.77 -12.18 -24.47
N LEU A 12 6.10 -11.26 -23.78
CA LEU A 12 4.74 -10.84 -24.08
C LEU A 12 4.71 -9.37 -24.47
N LYS A 13 3.77 -8.99 -25.34
CA LYS A 13 3.54 -7.58 -25.68
C LYS A 13 2.60 -6.99 -24.64
N LEU A 14 3.09 -6.03 -23.86
CA LEU A 14 2.27 -5.36 -22.84
C LEU A 14 0.98 -4.74 -23.41
N SER A 15 1.01 -4.28 -24.66
CA SER A 15 -0.13 -3.70 -25.35
C SER A 15 -1.32 -4.65 -25.56
N GLU A 16 -1.10 -5.96 -25.49
CA GLU A 16 -2.16 -6.98 -25.60
C GLU A 16 -2.97 -7.11 -24.30
N TYR A 17 -2.43 -6.62 -23.18
CA TYR A 17 -3.04 -6.68 -21.85
C TYR A 17 -3.57 -5.32 -21.37
N LEU A 18 -3.44 -4.27 -22.20
CA LEU A 18 -4.00 -2.96 -21.96
C LEU A 18 -5.40 -2.85 -22.60
N LYS A 19 -6.44 -2.80 -21.77
CA LYS A 19 -7.82 -2.56 -22.22
C LYS A 19 -8.05 -1.13 -22.70
N ASP A 20 -7.29 -0.20 -22.15
CA ASP A 20 -7.31 1.23 -22.44
C ASP A 20 -5.85 1.71 -22.62
N LYS A 21 -5.67 2.73 -23.46
CA LYS A 21 -4.37 3.31 -23.84
C LYS A 21 -4.36 4.83 -23.72
N ARG A 22 -5.35 5.43 -23.07
CA ARG A 22 -5.35 6.86 -22.78
C ARG A 22 -4.10 7.23 -21.95
N PRO A 23 -3.37 8.30 -22.32
CA PRO A 23 -2.23 8.75 -21.52
C PRO A 23 -2.69 9.36 -20.19
N ASP A 24 -1.74 9.60 -19.29
CA ASP A 24 -1.93 10.36 -18.04
C ASP A 24 -2.98 9.78 -17.07
N THR A 25 -3.23 8.47 -17.16
CA THR A 25 -4.08 7.73 -16.23
C THR A 25 -3.47 6.39 -15.86
N TRP A 26 -3.73 5.91 -14.65
CA TRP A 26 -3.34 4.57 -14.23
C TRP A 26 -4.20 3.50 -14.90
N HIS A 27 -3.55 2.48 -15.46
CA HIS A 27 -4.21 1.33 -16.09
C HIS A 27 -3.89 0.05 -15.32
N GLN A 28 -4.91 -0.67 -14.84
CA GLN A 28 -4.70 -1.99 -14.27
C GLN A 28 -4.39 -2.99 -15.38
N VAL A 29 -3.21 -3.61 -15.32
CA VAL A 29 -2.79 -4.67 -16.24
C VAL A 29 -2.79 -6.00 -15.50
N ARG A 30 -3.41 -7.02 -16.09
CA ARG A 30 -3.40 -8.39 -15.57
C ARG A 30 -2.89 -9.34 -16.64
N ILE A 31 -1.74 -9.95 -16.37
CA ILE A 31 -1.11 -10.92 -17.28
C ILE A 31 -1.18 -12.30 -16.60
N PRO A 32 -1.99 -13.24 -17.12
CA PRO A 32 -1.99 -14.61 -16.63
C PRO A 32 -0.59 -15.23 -16.69
N LEU A 33 -0.13 -15.87 -15.62
CA LEU A 33 1.20 -16.48 -15.58
C LEU A 33 1.38 -17.62 -16.60
N LYS A 34 0.29 -18.32 -16.94
CA LYS A 34 0.28 -19.31 -18.03
C LYS A 34 0.68 -18.70 -19.38
N ASP A 35 0.41 -17.41 -19.60
CA ASP A 35 0.81 -16.71 -20.82
C ASP A 35 2.32 -16.47 -20.81
N PHE A 36 3.03 -16.61 -19.69
CA PHE A 36 4.50 -16.70 -19.66
C PHE A 36 5.01 -18.16 -19.74
N GLY A 37 4.11 -19.15 -19.79
CA GLY A 37 4.44 -20.57 -19.65
C GLY A 37 4.75 -20.97 -18.21
N VAL A 38 4.27 -20.21 -17.22
CA VAL A 38 4.42 -20.52 -15.80
C VAL A 38 3.10 -21.13 -15.29
N GLU A 39 3.16 -22.40 -14.91
CA GLU A 39 2.05 -23.17 -14.34
C GLU A 39 2.40 -23.62 -12.91
N ASP A 40 1.39 -24.00 -12.12
CA ASP A 40 1.53 -24.59 -10.78
C ASP A 40 2.42 -23.80 -9.79
N LEU A 41 2.36 -22.48 -9.85
CA LEU A 41 3.08 -21.61 -8.91
C LEU A 41 2.52 -21.76 -7.48
N ASN A 42 3.39 -22.03 -6.51
CA ASN A 42 3.08 -22.21 -5.10
C ASN A 42 4.28 -21.79 -4.22
N ASP A 43 4.15 -21.88 -2.90
CA ASP A 43 5.17 -21.41 -1.96
C ASP A 43 6.53 -22.09 -2.14
N ALA A 44 6.56 -23.35 -2.59
CA ALA A 44 7.79 -24.10 -2.82
C ALA A 44 8.56 -23.64 -4.07
N ASN A 45 7.92 -22.97 -5.03
CA ASN A 45 8.57 -22.56 -6.28
C ASN A 45 8.47 -21.06 -6.60
N ILE A 46 7.64 -20.29 -5.88
CA ILE A 46 7.43 -18.85 -6.14
C ILE A 46 8.74 -18.06 -6.11
N HIS A 47 9.65 -18.44 -5.21
CA HIS A 47 10.94 -17.79 -5.05
C HIS A 47 11.85 -17.96 -6.28
N THR A 48 11.58 -18.90 -7.19
CA THR A 48 12.33 -19.06 -8.45
C THR A 48 12.11 -17.89 -9.41
N LEU A 49 10.97 -17.19 -9.32
CA LEU A 49 10.69 -15.98 -10.07
C LEU A 49 11.47 -14.81 -9.45
N ALA A 50 12.48 -14.30 -10.17
CA ALA A 50 13.43 -13.34 -9.62
C ALA A 50 13.12 -11.89 -10.00
N ALA A 51 12.56 -11.64 -11.19
CA ALA A 51 12.26 -10.29 -11.64
C ALA A 51 11.22 -10.24 -12.77
N VAL A 52 10.48 -9.13 -12.85
CA VAL A 52 9.80 -8.71 -14.08
C VAL A 52 10.82 -8.04 -14.98
N ALA A 53 10.97 -8.53 -16.21
CA ALA A 53 11.95 -8.06 -17.17
C ALA A 53 11.24 -7.36 -18.33
N PHE A 54 11.66 -6.13 -18.63
CA PHE A 54 11.13 -5.33 -19.74
C PHE A 54 12.10 -5.35 -20.92
N TYR A 55 11.54 -5.35 -22.12
CA TYR A 55 12.28 -5.36 -23.38
C TYR A 55 11.70 -4.31 -24.33
N PRO A 56 12.51 -3.75 -25.25
CA PRO A 56 12.00 -2.82 -26.26
C PRO A 56 10.84 -3.43 -27.05
N GLY A 57 9.81 -2.62 -27.26
CA GLY A 57 8.69 -2.94 -28.15
C GLY A 57 9.02 -2.60 -29.61
N ALA A 58 8.05 -2.02 -30.32
CA ALA A 58 8.28 -1.53 -31.68
C ALA A 58 9.37 -0.45 -31.69
N LYS A 59 10.26 -0.51 -32.68
CA LYS A 59 11.29 0.52 -32.91
C LYS A 59 10.68 1.66 -33.72
N ASP A 60 10.05 2.61 -33.04
CA ASP A 60 9.41 3.77 -33.68
C ASP A 60 10.29 5.03 -33.68
N GLY A 61 11.48 4.96 -33.06
CA GLY A 61 12.42 6.08 -32.98
C GLY A 61 11.95 7.21 -32.05
N LYS A 62 10.89 6.99 -31.26
CA LYS A 62 10.35 8.00 -30.34
C LYS A 62 10.69 7.68 -28.90
N GLN A 63 10.80 8.73 -28.10
CA GLN A 63 10.88 8.60 -26.65
C GLN A 63 9.48 8.42 -26.07
N HIS A 64 9.35 7.43 -25.18
CA HIS A 64 8.14 7.17 -24.41
C HIS A 64 8.47 7.16 -22.93
N THR A 65 7.54 7.64 -22.11
CA THR A 65 7.62 7.57 -20.65
C THR A 65 6.43 6.78 -20.12
N VAL A 66 6.70 5.76 -19.31
CA VAL A 66 5.70 4.92 -18.66
C VAL A 66 6.06 4.82 -17.20
N TYR A 67 5.06 4.99 -16.34
CA TYR A 67 5.18 4.75 -14.90
C TYR A 67 4.63 3.36 -14.60
N LEU A 68 5.35 2.62 -13.77
CA LEU A 68 4.99 1.27 -13.33
C LEU A 68 4.87 1.30 -11.81
N ASP A 69 3.76 0.80 -11.31
CA ASP A 69 3.47 0.70 -9.89
C ASP A 69 2.73 -0.60 -9.58
N ASP A 70 2.73 -1.02 -8.32
CA ASP A 70 2.05 -2.23 -7.82
C ASP A 70 2.32 -3.50 -8.65
N VAL A 71 3.58 -3.72 -9.03
CA VAL A 71 4.01 -4.94 -9.74
C VAL A 71 4.06 -6.11 -8.77
N GLU A 72 3.00 -6.92 -8.75
CA GLU A 72 2.85 -8.05 -7.82
C GLU A 72 2.22 -9.29 -8.48
N LEU A 73 2.36 -10.44 -7.81
CA LEU A 73 1.69 -11.68 -8.19
C LEU A 73 0.39 -11.79 -7.40
N LEU A 74 -0.72 -12.05 -8.09
CA LEU A 74 -2.04 -12.19 -7.48
C LEU A 74 -2.67 -13.53 -7.85
N PRO A 75 -3.47 -14.14 -6.95
CA PRO A 75 -4.24 -15.32 -7.29
C PRO A 75 -5.25 -15.01 -8.41
N ALA A 76 -5.55 -16.01 -9.24
CA ALA A 76 -6.52 -15.86 -10.34
C ALA A 76 -7.93 -15.53 -9.81
N ALA A 77 -8.35 -16.19 -8.73
CA ALA A 77 -9.59 -15.88 -8.04
C ALA A 77 -9.36 -14.71 -7.08
N GLN A 78 -9.82 -13.52 -7.47
CA GLN A 78 -9.96 -12.40 -6.55
C GLN A 78 -11.36 -12.42 -5.95
N THR A 79 -11.44 -12.64 -4.66
CA THR A 79 -12.71 -12.55 -3.94
C THR A 79 -12.92 -11.10 -3.53
N ALA A 80 -13.85 -10.41 -4.18
CA ALA A 80 -14.35 -9.15 -3.67
C ALA A 80 -14.98 -9.40 -2.29
N ALA A 81 -14.74 -8.51 -1.33
CA ALA A 81 -15.47 -8.58 -0.08
C ALA A 81 -16.95 -8.27 -0.35
N THR A 82 -17.86 -9.02 0.26
CA THR A 82 -19.31 -8.79 0.12
C THR A 82 -19.72 -7.38 0.58
N ALA A 83 -19.01 -6.82 1.55
CA ALA A 83 -19.01 -5.40 1.88
C ALA A 83 -17.73 -5.03 2.65
N LEU A 84 -17.00 -4.01 2.17
CA LEU A 84 -15.88 -3.42 2.91
C LEU A 84 -16.41 -2.37 3.90
N LYS A 85 -16.10 -2.55 5.18
CA LYS A 85 -16.48 -1.61 6.23
C LYS A 85 -15.44 -0.51 6.38
N ALA A 86 -15.88 0.69 6.73
CA ALA A 86 -14.97 1.77 7.09
C ALA A 86 -14.09 1.36 8.29
N PRO A 87 -12.76 1.57 8.23
CA PRO A 87 -11.88 1.43 9.38
C PRO A 87 -12.28 2.37 10.52
N LEU A 88 -12.07 1.93 11.76
CA LEU A 88 -12.29 2.76 12.95
C LEU A 88 -10.94 3.32 13.41
N LEU A 89 -10.73 4.63 13.27
CA LEU A 89 -9.54 5.28 13.84
C LEU A 89 -9.53 5.12 15.36
N LYS A 90 -8.37 4.70 15.89
CA LYS A 90 -8.08 4.66 17.33
C LYS A 90 -7.49 5.98 17.81
N GLY A 91 -6.66 6.61 16.97
CA GLY A 91 -6.04 7.87 17.31
C GLY A 91 -5.24 8.48 16.16
N VAL A 92 -5.05 9.79 16.25
CA VAL A 92 -4.12 10.58 15.46
C VAL A 92 -3.26 11.33 16.47
N LYS A 93 -2.04 10.86 16.69
CA LYS A 93 -1.13 11.39 17.72
C LYS A 93 0.01 12.15 17.05
N ALA A 94 0.08 13.45 17.32
CA ALA A 94 1.17 14.28 16.83
C ALA A 94 2.40 14.20 17.75
N TYR A 95 3.55 14.28 17.12
CA TYR A 95 4.86 14.55 17.71
C TYR A 95 5.46 15.79 17.00
N GLU A 96 6.76 16.02 17.12
CA GLU A 96 7.37 17.24 16.60
C GLU A 96 7.37 17.32 15.07
N ARG A 97 7.68 16.20 14.42
CA ARG A 97 7.91 16.14 12.97
C ARG A 97 7.02 15.16 12.25
N HIS A 98 6.17 14.44 12.98
CA HIS A 98 5.31 13.43 12.40
C HIS A 98 4.01 13.28 13.18
N ILE A 99 3.02 12.65 12.52
CA ILE A 99 1.74 12.32 13.09
C ILE A 99 1.50 10.82 12.88
N ASP A 100 1.25 10.11 13.96
CA ASP A 100 0.88 8.69 13.93
C ASP A 100 -0.63 8.54 13.86
N VAL A 101 -1.10 7.88 12.81
CA VAL A 101 -2.49 7.49 12.59
C VAL A 101 -2.63 6.00 12.88
N SER A 102 -3.51 5.61 13.79
CA SER A 102 -3.77 4.20 14.09
C SER A 102 -5.26 3.87 14.01
N TRP A 103 -5.57 2.62 13.66
CA TRP A 103 -6.94 2.14 13.54
C TRP A 103 -7.12 0.74 14.14
N THR A 104 -8.38 0.36 14.34
CA THR A 104 -8.72 -0.98 14.79
C THR A 104 -8.55 -1.97 13.63
N PRO A 105 -7.82 -3.07 13.83
CA PRO A 105 -7.70 -4.13 12.82
C PRO A 105 -9.08 -4.66 12.44
N GLN A 106 -9.33 -4.84 11.15
CA GLN A 106 -10.58 -5.44 10.67
C GLN A 106 -10.35 -6.90 10.33
N THR A 107 -11.16 -7.78 10.91
CA THR A 107 -11.14 -9.23 10.65
C THR A 107 -12.07 -9.63 9.50
N SER A 108 -12.96 -8.73 9.07
CA SER A 108 -13.94 -9.00 8.03
C SER A 108 -13.47 -8.49 6.67
N GLY A 109 -13.27 -9.40 5.72
CA GLY A 109 -12.97 -9.08 4.32
C GLY A 109 -11.51 -9.33 3.94
N ARG A 110 -11.29 -9.68 2.67
CA ARG A 110 -9.94 -9.74 2.10
C ARG A 110 -9.47 -8.32 1.80
N ILE A 111 -8.93 -7.66 2.81
CA ILE A 111 -8.31 -6.34 2.65
C ILE A 111 -6.93 -6.55 2.04
N LYS A 112 -6.66 -5.88 0.92
CA LYS A 112 -5.36 -5.84 0.27
C LYS A 112 -4.43 -4.84 0.96
N TYR A 113 -4.97 -3.66 1.27
CA TYR A 113 -4.32 -2.61 2.05
C TYR A 113 -5.35 -1.60 2.57
N TYR A 114 -4.93 -0.82 3.56
CA TYR A 114 -5.56 0.43 3.95
C TYR A 114 -4.96 1.58 3.17
N ARG A 115 -5.78 2.54 2.76
CA ARG A 115 -5.32 3.80 2.16
C ARG A 115 -5.56 4.93 3.14
N ILE A 116 -4.52 5.73 3.35
CA ILE A 116 -4.49 6.82 4.31
C ILE A 116 -4.58 8.12 3.53
N TYR A 117 -5.56 8.94 3.91
CA TYR A 117 -5.81 10.24 3.33
C TYR A 117 -5.48 11.34 4.35
N ARG A 118 -4.88 12.43 3.87
CA ARG A 118 -4.54 13.61 4.65
C ARG A 118 -5.18 14.86 4.05
N SER A 119 -5.56 15.80 4.90
CA SER A 119 -6.07 17.10 4.53
C SER A 119 -5.45 18.18 5.41
N GLN A 120 -5.20 19.37 4.86
CA GLN A 120 -4.74 20.56 5.60
C GLN A 120 -5.88 21.55 5.93
N ASP A 121 -7.05 21.38 5.33
CA ASP A 121 -8.22 22.25 5.50
C ASP A 121 -9.43 21.52 6.13
N GLY A 122 -9.28 20.22 6.38
CA GLY A 122 -10.34 19.33 6.86
C GLY A 122 -11.39 18.96 5.80
N LYS A 123 -11.25 19.45 4.56
CA LYS A 123 -12.25 19.33 3.47
C LYS A 123 -11.70 18.53 2.30
N THR A 124 -10.54 18.91 1.80
CA THR A 124 -9.89 18.33 0.62
C THR A 124 -8.85 17.33 1.07
N TYR A 125 -9.03 16.07 0.69
CA TYR A 125 -8.19 14.96 1.14
C TYR A 125 -7.41 14.37 -0.03
N GLU A 126 -6.13 14.13 0.19
CA GLU A 126 -5.22 13.47 -0.74
C GLU A 126 -4.69 12.18 -0.13
N ALA A 127 -4.45 11.16 -0.96
CA ALA A 127 -3.85 9.91 -0.49
C ALA A 127 -2.36 10.14 -0.21
N VAL A 128 -1.92 9.86 1.02
CA VAL A 128 -0.53 10.07 1.46
C VAL A 128 0.21 8.76 1.74
N GLY A 129 -0.50 7.63 1.75
CA GLY A 129 0.16 6.35 1.90
C GLY A 129 -0.81 5.17 1.91
N ILE A 130 -0.21 3.98 1.85
CA ILE A 130 -0.90 2.71 2.01
C ILE A 130 -0.23 1.88 3.10
N ARG A 131 -1.01 1.05 3.79
CA ARG A 131 -0.51 0.10 4.79
C ARG A 131 -1.17 -1.26 4.60
N ARG A 132 -0.36 -2.31 4.63
CA ARG A 132 -0.85 -3.69 4.51
C ARG A 132 -1.61 -4.10 5.78
N PRO A 133 -2.52 -5.10 5.72
CA PRO A 133 -3.43 -5.43 6.84
C PRO A 133 -2.73 -5.84 8.15
N TRP A 134 -1.50 -6.34 8.07
CA TRP A 134 -0.68 -6.67 9.24
C TRP A 134 -0.11 -5.44 9.96
N MET A 135 -0.33 -4.23 9.43
CA MET A 135 0.09 -2.97 10.03
C MET A 135 -1.09 -2.01 10.14
N ASN A 136 -1.60 -1.82 11.35
CA ASN A 136 -2.77 -0.98 11.62
C ASN A 136 -2.40 0.44 12.08
N ARG A 137 -1.27 0.92 11.56
CA ARG A 137 -0.66 2.21 11.90
C ARG A 137 0.08 2.80 10.69
N PHE A 138 0.01 4.11 10.56
CA PHE A 138 0.71 4.90 9.57
C PHE A 138 1.40 6.08 10.26
N THR A 139 2.69 6.24 10.03
CA THR A 139 3.46 7.40 10.49
C THR A 139 3.63 8.36 9.33
N ASP A 140 3.01 9.54 9.45
CA ASP A 140 3.09 10.61 8.48
C ASP A 140 4.19 11.60 8.88
N PHE A 141 5.35 11.54 8.24
CA PHE A 141 6.44 12.48 8.51
C PHE A 141 6.20 13.78 7.74
N VAL A 142 5.79 14.82 8.46
CA VAL A 142 5.47 16.15 7.91
C VAL A 142 6.67 17.10 7.96
N GLY A 143 7.67 16.82 8.80
CA GLY A 143 8.96 17.52 8.83
C GLY A 143 8.95 18.89 9.53
N GLU A 144 7.79 19.40 9.93
CA GLU A 144 7.65 20.71 10.57
C GLU A 144 6.72 20.71 11.78
N THR A 145 6.97 21.66 12.69
CA THR A 145 6.14 21.94 13.87
C THR A 145 4.99 22.87 13.53
N GLY A 146 3.89 22.80 14.27
CA GLY A 146 2.69 23.61 14.00
C GLY A 146 1.89 23.14 12.80
N TYR A 147 2.24 21.98 12.22
CA TYR A 147 1.56 21.40 11.09
C TYR A 147 0.25 20.75 11.53
N LYS A 148 -0.88 21.37 11.19
CA LYS A 148 -2.21 20.82 11.45
C LYS A 148 -2.67 19.97 10.27
N ALA A 149 -3.11 18.75 10.55
CA ALA A 149 -3.66 17.86 9.54
C ALA A 149 -4.82 17.01 10.05
N TRP A 150 -5.72 16.68 9.13
CA TRP A 150 -6.83 15.75 9.32
C TRP A 150 -6.55 14.47 8.55
N TYR A 151 -6.91 13.34 9.13
CA TYR A 151 -6.70 12.03 8.55
C TYR A 151 -8.00 11.24 8.45
N LYS A 152 -8.11 10.50 7.36
CA LYS A 152 -9.13 9.48 7.12
C LYS A 152 -8.45 8.21 6.61
N VAL A 153 -9.03 7.06 6.90
CA VAL A 153 -8.53 5.77 6.41
C VAL A 153 -9.67 5.00 5.77
N THR A 154 -9.39 4.36 4.64
CA THR A 154 -10.28 3.42 3.95
C THR A 154 -9.62 2.04 3.89
N ALA A 155 -10.42 1.00 3.74
CA ALA A 155 -9.96 -0.34 3.39
C ALA A 155 -10.14 -0.58 1.89
N VAL A 156 -9.18 -1.25 1.25
CA VAL A 156 -9.22 -1.60 -0.17
C VAL A 156 -9.03 -3.10 -0.34
N ASP A 157 -9.87 -3.75 -1.17
CA ASP A 157 -9.75 -5.19 -1.46
C ASP A 157 -8.87 -5.50 -2.68
N ASP A 158 -8.71 -6.79 -3.00
CA ASP A 158 -7.93 -7.25 -4.16
C ASP A 158 -8.52 -6.83 -5.51
N ALA A 159 -9.83 -6.56 -5.55
CA ALA A 159 -10.54 -6.03 -6.71
C ALA A 159 -10.45 -4.49 -6.82
N LEU A 160 -9.73 -3.85 -5.88
CA LEU A 160 -9.57 -2.40 -5.76
C LEU A 160 -10.87 -1.66 -5.44
N ASN A 161 -11.87 -2.35 -4.90
CA ASN A 161 -13.01 -1.68 -4.28
C ASN A 161 -12.55 -1.01 -3.00
N GLU A 162 -13.07 0.18 -2.72
CA GLU A 162 -12.70 0.97 -1.55
C GLU A 162 -13.91 1.14 -0.62
N SER A 163 -13.68 0.96 0.68
CA SER A 163 -14.69 1.19 1.71
C SER A 163 -15.08 2.67 1.79
N PRO A 164 -16.21 3.00 2.44
CA PRO A 164 -16.39 4.35 2.97
C PRO A 164 -15.21 4.73 3.88
N ALA A 165 -14.90 6.03 3.94
CA ALA A 165 -13.84 6.54 4.80
C ALA A 165 -14.23 6.46 6.29
N SER A 166 -13.22 6.30 7.15
CA SER A 166 -13.36 6.50 8.59
C SER A 166 -13.88 7.91 8.93
N GLN A 167 -14.37 8.08 10.16
CA GLN A 167 -14.48 9.43 10.71
C GLN A 167 -13.10 10.11 10.70
N ALA A 168 -13.08 11.42 10.42
CA ALA A 168 -11.84 12.17 10.41
C ALA A 168 -11.37 12.47 11.83
N MET A 169 -10.06 12.39 12.05
CA MET A 169 -9.41 12.87 13.27
C MET A 169 -8.27 13.81 12.89
N GLU A 170 -7.99 14.80 13.73
CA GLU A 170 -6.96 15.80 13.50
C GLU A 170 -5.89 15.77 14.60
N ALA A 171 -4.69 16.22 14.25
CA ALA A 171 -3.67 16.58 15.21
C ALA A 171 -2.80 17.72 14.65
N THR A 172 -2.06 18.37 15.53
CA THR A 172 -1.11 19.43 15.17
C THR A 172 0.25 19.11 15.78
N THR A 173 1.30 19.08 14.97
CA THR A 173 2.67 18.89 15.47
C THR A 173 3.09 20.04 16.38
N TYR A 174 3.98 19.79 17.34
CA TYR A 174 4.41 20.77 18.32
C TYR A 174 5.88 20.57 18.68
N ALA A 175 6.59 21.64 19.04
CA ALA A 175 7.99 21.53 19.49
C ALA A 175 8.08 20.63 20.73
N MET A 176 9.02 19.68 20.72
CA MET A 176 9.21 18.72 21.80
C MET A 176 10.51 18.99 22.56
N THR A 177 10.50 18.73 23.87
CA THR A 177 11.74 18.67 24.66
C THR A 177 12.48 17.35 24.42
N ASP A 178 13.74 17.26 24.86
CA ASP A 178 14.52 16.03 24.77
C ASP A 178 13.85 14.86 25.53
N GLU A 179 13.21 15.14 26.66
CA GLU A 179 12.43 14.13 27.41
C GLU A 179 11.23 13.65 26.61
N GLN A 180 10.50 14.56 25.95
CA GLN A 180 9.37 14.17 25.10
C GLN A 180 9.85 13.37 23.88
N LEU A 181 11.01 13.72 23.32
CA LEU A 181 11.63 12.96 22.24
C LEU A 181 12.03 11.55 22.72
N LEU A 182 12.56 11.43 23.94
CA LEU A 182 12.86 10.15 24.55
C LEU A 182 11.58 9.32 24.74
N ASP A 183 10.52 9.91 25.29
CA ASP A 183 9.21 9.25 25.45
C ASP A 183 8.66 8.76 24.11
N MET A 184 8.73 9.59 23.06
CA MET A 184 8.31 9.23 21.70
C MET A 184 9.09 8.03 21.16
N VAL A 185 10.42 8.04 21.28
CA VAL A 185 11.26 6.95 20.80
C VAL A 185 10.98 5.67 21.59
N GLN A 186 10.88 5.77 22.92
CA GLN A 186 10.55 4.64 23.78
C GLN A 186 9.18 4.04 23.43
N GLU A 187 8.15 4.88 23.28
CA GLU A 187 6.80 4.45 22.93
C GLU A 187 6.76 3.80 21.53
N ALA A 188 7.44 4.39 20.55
CA ALA A 188 7.50 3.86 19.18
C ALA A 188 8.11 2.46 19.14
N HIS A 189 9.19 2.22 19.89
CA HIS A 189 9.81 0.90 19.99
C HIS A 189 8.98 -0.07 20.84
N PHE A 190 8.39 0.41 21.93
CA PHE A 190 7.51 -0.39 22.78
C PHE A 190 6.33 -0.97 21.99
N ARG A 191 5.75 -0.20 21.07
CA ARG A 191 4.63 -0.66 20.22
C ARG A 191 4.95 -1.92 19.41
N TYR A 192 6.21 -2.12 19.03
CA TYR A 192 6.62 -3.37 18.36
C TYR A 192 6.32 -4.60 19.22
N TYR A 193 6.58 -4.51 20.53
CA TYR A 193 6.38 -5.58 21.50
C TYR A 193 5.00 -5.57 22.16
N TRP A 194 4.13 -4.63 21.79
CA TRP A 194 2.80 -4.47 22.38
C TRP A 194 1.70 -4.67 21.36
N GLU A 195 1.63 -3.78 20.37
CA GLU A 195 0.66 -3.86 19.27
C GLU A 195 1.13 -4.81 18.17
N GLY A 196 2.45 -4.93 18.00
CA GLY A 196 3.10 -5.80 17.02
C GLY A 196 3.46 -7.20 17.54
N ALA A 197 3.18 -7.48 18.82
CA ALA A 197 3.37 -8.80 19.40
C ALA A 197 2.52 -9.86 18.66
N GLU A 198 3.00 -11.09 18.63
CA GLU A 198 2.20 -12.19 18.09
C GLU A 198 0.99 -12.39 19.03
N PRO A 199 -0.24 -12.42 18.49
CA PRO A 199 -1.45 -12.31 19.31
C PRO A 199 -1.71 -13.50 20.25
N VAL A 200 -1.01 -14.63 20.10
CA VAL A 200 -1.15 -15.83 20.94
C VAL A 200 -0.07 -15.91 22.02
N SER A 201 1.19 -15.60 21.70
CA SER A 201 2.31 -15.64 22.66
C SER A 201 2.46 -14.38 23.50
N GLY A 202 1.95 -13.24 23.01
CA GLY A 202 2.42 -11.92 23.43
C GLY A 202 3.83 -11.64 22.93
#